data_AF-A0A9Q0S4V5-F1
#
_entry.id   AF-A0A9Q0S4V5-F1
#
_cell.length_a   1.000
_cell.length_b   1.000
_cell.length_c   1.000
_cell.angle_alpha   90.00
_cell.angle_beta   90.00
_cell.angle_gamma   90.00
#
_symmetry.space_group_name_H-M   'P 1'
#
loop_
_entity.id
_entity.type
_entity.pdbx_description
1 polymer ?
#
loop_
_entity_poly.entity_id
_entity_poly.type
_entity_poly.pdbx_seq_one_letter_code
_entity_poly.pdbx_strand_id
1 'polypeptide(L)'
;MDGHFVPNLTFGPPIIKALRTHTTLPFDVHLMINNPEYSIKDYANSGADIITIHPETTIHLDRTLDTIQNLGVKVGVALLPSTNPNYIDYIIDKLDLILVMTVNPGFSGQKFIENQLEKIKIISEKIKSSGKNILLSVDGGINDVTGKNCIKAGADILVSAVVLSAQATDISVNKATKFLFGEYNTPEKILELGEEGLKNYIRSIDKYDSKVPNNFDELIKLPGVGRKTANVVLNCLFGKSTIAVDTHVFRVSKRLGLASSNTPKKVEFELVEIIDTKWLQHAHHWLILLGRYICKARVPNCPACPVKEYCEYYANNYPK
;
A
#
# COMPACT_ATOMS: atom_id res chain seq x y z
N MET A 1 4.08 15.11 16.26
CA MET A 1 3.22 14.42 17.26
C MET A 1 3.99 14.31 18.56
N ASP A 2 3.36 14.53 19.71
CA ASP A 2 4.03 14.63 21.03
C ASP A 2 3.71 13.49 22.02
N GLY A 3 2.95 12.48 21.61
CA GLY A 3 2.49 11.41 22.49
C GLY A 3 1.39 11.81 23.49
N HIS A 4 0.93 13.06 23.51
CA HIS A 4 -0.10 13.55 24.43
C HIS A 4 -1.39 13.90 23.70
N PHE A 5 -1.33 14.75 22.67
CA PHE A 5 -2.50 15.05 21.85
C PHE A 5 -2.96 13.83 21.05
N VAL A 6 -1.99 13.03 20.62
CA VAL A 6 -2.20 11.75 19.93
C VAL A 6 -1.31 10.67 20.54
N PRO A 7 -1.71 9.39 20.51
CA PRO A 7 -0.98 8.29 21.16
C PRO A 7 0.27 7.84 20.38
N ASN A 8 1.00 8.78 19.77
CA ASN A 8 2.21 8.51 19.00
C ASN A 8 3.18 9.69 19.09
N LEU A 9 4.48 9.40 19.04
CA LEU A 9 5.57 10.38 19.06
C LEU A 9 6.32 10.28 17.73
N THR A 10 6.53 11.41 17.07
CA THR A 10 7.25 11.46 15.78
C THR A 10 8.57 12.18 15.91
N PHE A 11 8.66 13.38 15.35
CA PHE A 11 9.87 14.20 15.35
C PHE A 11 9.49 15.67 15.50
N GLY A 12 10.49 16.48 15.86
CA GLY A 12 10.33 17.91 16.12
C GLY A 12 11.26 18.78 15.27
N PRO A 13 11.52 20.02 15.74
CA PRO A 13 12.29 21.03 15.00
C PRO A 13 13.67 20.57 14.48
N PRO A 14 14.46 19.73 15.19
CA PRO A 14 15.77 19.29 14.69
C PRO A 14 15.75 18.61 13.31
N ILE A 15 14.69 17.85 12.99
CA ILE A 15 14.57 17.18 11.68
C ILE A 15 14.30 18.21 10.58
N ILE A 16 13.42 19.18 10.83
CA ILE A 16 13.13 20.27 9.90
C ILE A 16 14.42 21.03 9.60
N LYS A 17 15.16 21.41 10.64
CA LYS A 17 16.43 22.15 10.49
C LYS A 17 17.47 21.38 9.68
N ALA A 18 17.59 20.06 9.90
CA ALA A 18 18.50 19.22 9.13
C ALA A 18 18.10 19.17 7.64
N LEU A 19 16.81 18.97 7.36
CA LEU A 19 16.30 18.85 5.98
C LEU A 19 16.24 20.18 5.22
N ARG A 20 16.12 21.31 5.93
CA ARG A 20 15.89 22.64 5.33
C ARG A 20 16.95 23.03 4.31
N THR A 21 18.21 22.62 4.53
CA THR A 21 19.33 22.94 3.64
C THR A 21 19.37 22.14 2.33
N HIS A 22 18.54 21.09 2.22
CA HIS A 22 18.57 20.15 1.10
C HIS A 22 17.48 20.39 0.04
N THR A 23 16.59 21.37 0.25
CA THR A 23 15.53 21.68 -0.71
C THR A 23 15.00 23.09 -0.52
N THR A 24 14.49 23.68 -1.60
CA THR A 24 13.77 24.97 -1.59
C THR A 24 12.25 24.79 -1.55
N LEU A 25 11.75 23.54 -1.52
CA LEU A 25 10.33 23.27 -1.45
C LEU A 25 9.72 23.72 -0.11
N PRO A 26 8.44 24.13 -0.07
CA PRO A 26 7.79 24.54 1.17
C PRO A 26 7.71 23.41 2.20
N PHE A 27 7.98 23.74 3.47
CA PHE A 27 7.80 22.84 4.61
C PHE A 27 6.49 23.17 5.30
N ASP A 28 5.48 22.32 5.06
CA ASP A 28 4.21 22.32 5.78
C ASP A 28 4.33 21.49 7.05
N VAL A 29 4.27 22.16 8.20
CA VAL A 29 4.48 21.56 9.52
C VAL A 29 3.16 21.44 10.26
N HIS A 30 2.65 20.21 10.32
CA HIS A 30 1.43 19.87 11.05
C HIS A 30 1.72 19.50 12.51
N LEU A 31 1.37 20.40 13.43
CA LEU A 31 1.58 20.26 14.86
C LEU A 31 0.40 19.54 15.52
N MET A 32 0.50 18.22 15.60
CA MET A 32 -0.33 17.36 16.45
C MET A 32 0.27 17.27 17.87
N ILE A 33 0.26 18.39 18.60
CA ILE A 33 0.87 18.52 19.94
C ILE A 33 -0.01 19.36 20.85
N ASN A 34 0.02 19.14 22.16
CA ASN A 34 -0.64 20.00 23.13
C ASN A 34 0.15 21.30 23.36
N ASN A 35 -0.56 22.39 23.63
CA ASN A 35 0.00 23.72 23.90
C ASN A 35 1.07 24.16 22.86
N PRO A 36 0.71 24.19 21.55
CA PRO A 36 1.66 24.51 20.50
C PRO A 36 2.31 25.90 20.67
N GLU A 37 1.66 26.83 21.38
CA GLU A 37 2.19 28.16 21.70
C GLU A 37 3.60 28.16 22.30
N TYR A 38 4.01 27.11 23.01
CA TYR A 38 5.35 27.01 23.60
C TYR A 38 6.44 26.60 22.60
N SER A 39 6.08 26.09 21.43
CA SER A 39 7.04 25.51 20.47
C SER A 39 6.98 26.12 19.07
N ILE A 40 5.94 26.89 18.72
CA ILE A 40 5.77 27.53 17.40
C ILE A 40 7.04 28.27 16.96
N LYS A 41 7.69 29.00 17.87
CA LYS A 41 8.92 29.75 17.57
C LYS A 41 10.08 28.84 17.14
N ASP A 42 10.21 27.66 17.74
CA ASP A 42 11.28 26.71 17.41
C ASP A 42 11.05 26.07 16.04
N TYR A 43 9.80 25.77 15.70
CA TYR A 43 9.42 25.27 14.37
C TYR A 43 9.66 26.34 13.28
N ALA A 44 9.24 27.58 13.52
CA ALA A 44 9.49 28.69 12.61
C ALA A 44 11.00 28.90 12.37
N ASN A 45 11.79 28.98 13.45
CA ASN A 45 13.24 29.15 13.37
C ASN A 45 13.98 27.97 12.71
N SER A 46 13.35 26.80 12.65
CA SER A 46 13.91 25.62 11.99
C SER A 46 13.62 25.57 10.48
N GLY A 47 12.84 26.52 9.97
CA GLY A 47 12.57 26.67 8.53
C GLY A 47 11.20 26.16 8.08
N ALA A 48 10.21 26.16 8.97
CA ALA A 48 8.81 25.91 8.59
C ALA A 48 8.27 27.08 7.76
N ASP A 49 7.62 26.77 6.62
CA ASP A 49 6.97 27.76 5.75
C ASP A 49 5.48 27.91 6.09
N ILE A 50 4.86 26.82 6.57
CA ILE A 50 3.47 26.77 7.05
C ILE A 50 3.48 26.05 8.40
N ILE A 51 2.76 26.58 9.38
CA ILE A 51 2.52 25.89 10.66
C ILE A 51 1.01 25.70 10.82
N THR A 52 0.61 24.43 10.89
CA THR A 52 -0.79 24.02 11.03
C THR A 52 -1.03 23.45 12.42
N ILE A 53 -1.94 24.05 13.20
CA ILE A 53 -2.28 23.61 14.56
C ILE A 53 -3.72 23.12 14.67
N HIS A 54 -4.03 22.36 15.72
CA HIS A 54 -5.41 21.93 16.03
C HIS A 54 -6.07 22.89 17.03
N PRO A 55 -7.33 23.30 16.82
CA PRO A 55 -8.07 24.08 17.80
C PRO A 55 -8.15 23.46 19.20
N GLU A 56 -8.21 22.14 19.27
CA GLU A 56 -8.34 21.37 20.50
C GLU A 56 -7.06 21.39 21.36
N THR A 57 -5.94 21.89 20.81
CA THR A 57 -4.63 21.84 21.47
C THR A 57 -4.27 23.12 22.22
N THR A 58 -5.08 24.17 22.08
CA THR A 58 -4.84 25.48 22.71
C THR A 58 -6.13 26.06 23.25
N ILE A 59 -6.04 26.77 24.38
CA ILE A 59 -7.17 27.50 24.96
C ILE A 59 -7.48 28.78 24.16
N HIS A 60 -6.45 29.42 23.60
CA HIS A 60 -6.56 30.74 22.98
C HIS A 60 -6.13 30.69 21.51
N LEU A 61 -6.90 29.97 20.70
CA LEU A 61 -6.57 29.74 19.29
C LEU A 61 -6.24 31.02 18.54
N ASP A 62 -7.10 32.04 18.61
CA ASP A 62 -6.91 33.33 17.94
C ASP A 62 -5.52 33.96 18.20
N ARG A 63 -5.10 34.00 19.46
CA ARG A 63 -3.78 34.50 19.89
C ARG A 63 -2.64 33.59 19.41
N THR A 64 -2.85 32.28 19.42
CA THR A 64 -1.86 31.32 18.93
C THR A 64 -1.64 31.50 17.42
N LEU A 65 -2.70 31.76 16.64
CA LEU A 65 -2.60 32.06 15.21
C LEU A 65 -1.84 33.38 14.96
N ASP A 66 -2.12 34.44 15.74
CA ASP A 66 -1.35 35.69 15.66
C ASP A 66 0.13 35.48 15.95
N THR A 67 0.47 34.55 16.85
CA THR A 67 1.87 34.21 17.15
C THR A 67 2.57 33.61 15.94
N ILE A 68 1.90 32.73 15.18
CA ILE A 68 2.44 32.16 13.93
C ILE A 68 2.62 33.27 12.89
N GLN A 69 1.60 34.10 12.70
CA GLN A 69 1.61 35.18 11.72
C GLN A 69 2.73 36.20 11.99
N ASN A 70 2.91 36.59 13.25
CA ASN A 70 3.95 37.56 13.66
C ASN A 70 5.38 37.04 13.45
N LEU A 71 5.56 35.73 13.29
CA LEU A 71 6.85 35.12 12.94
C LEU A 71 7.08 35.07 11.43
N GLY A 72 6.14 35.58 10.61
CA GLY A 72 6.23 35.59 9.15
C GLY A 72 5.97 34.22 8.51
N VAL A 73 5.36 33.29 9.25
CA VAL A 73 5.03 31.94 8.78
C VAL A 73 3.55 31.89 8.41
N LYS A 74 3.20 31.11 7.38
CA LYS A 74 1.80 30.92 6.99
C LYS A 74 1.04 30.16 8.06
N VAL A 75 -0.22 30.56 8.27
CA VAL A 75 -1.06 30.10 9.36
C VAL A 75 -1.99 29.00 8.89
N GLY A 76 -1.91 27.82 9.52
CA GLY A 76 -2.77 26.68 9.24
C GLY A 76 -3.63 26.27 10.44
N VAL A 77 -4.86 25.81 10.15
CA VAL A 77 -5.72 25.14 11.15
C VAL A 77 -6.16 23.77 10.65
N ALA A 78 -5.97 22.74 11.48
CA ALA A 78 -6.42 21.38 11.22
C ALA A 78 -7.71 21.07 11.98
N LEU A 79 -8.68 20.44 11.32
CA LEU A 79 -9.94 20.01 11.92
C LEU A 79 -9.98 18.49 12.02
N LEU A 80 -10.18 17.97 13.23
CA LEU A 80 -10.40 16.53 13.46
C LEU A 80 -11.69 16.05 12.78
N PRO A 81 -11.89 14.72 12.60
CA PRO A 81 -13.11 14.20 11.99
C PRO A 81 -14.40 14.62 12.72
N SER A 82 -14.34 14.81 14.04
CA SER A 82 -15.46 15.25 14.88
C SER A 82 -15.62 16.77 14.98
N THR A 83 -14.60 17.56 14.61
CA THR A 83 -14.63 19.02 14.75
C THR A 83 -15.62 19.62 13.75
N ASN A 84 -16.46 20.54 14.22
CA ASN A 84 -17.47 21.18 13.39
C ASN A 84 -16.79 22.12 12.37
N PRO A 85 -17.16 22.10 11.07
CA PRO A 85 -16.57 22.99 10.08
C PRO A 85 -16.81 24.49 10.37
N ASN A 86 -17.83 24.86 11.15
CA ASN A 86 -18.07 26.25 11.55
C ASN A 86 -17.08 26.78 12.59
N TYR A 87 -16.18 25.92 13.11
CA TYR A 87 -15.16 26.35 14.06
C TYR A 87 -14.24 27.44 13.48
N ILE A 88 -14.09 27.49 12.15
CA ILE A 88 -13.23 28.47 11.47
C ILE A 88 -13.90 29.84 11.26
N ASP A 89 -15.21 29.99 11.51
CA ASP A 89 -15.99 31.15 11.03
C ASP A 89 -15.48 32.50 11.58
N TYR A 90 -14.89 32.49 12.79
CA TYR A 90 -14.35 33.69 13.43
C TYR A 90 -12.85 33.89 13.24
N ILE A 91 -12.16 32.95 12.59
CA ILE A 91 -10.70 32.96 12.41
C ILE A 91 -10.29 32.86 10.94
N ILE A 92 -11.23 32.65 10.02
CA ILE A 92 -10.97 32.37 8.60
C ILE A 92 -10.11 33.46 7.94
N ASP A 93 -10.24 34.71 8.38
CA ASP A 93 -9.47 35.85 7.87
C ASP A 93 -7.98 35.79 8.18
N LYS A 94 -7.58 34.96 9.16
CA LYS A 94 -6.19 34.76 9.59
C LYS A 94 -5.53 33.55 8.95
N LEU A 95 -6.26 32.73 8.19
CA LEU A 95 -5.78 31.43 7.71
C LEU A 95 -5.20 31.53 6.31
N ASP A 96 -4.09 30.85 6.09
CA ASP A 96 -3.50 30.56 4.78
C ASP A 96 -3.81 29.13 4.33
N LEU A 97 -4.04 28.23 5.30
CA LEU A 97 -4.30 26.81 5.06
C LEU A 97 -5.36 26.27 6.03
N ILE A 98 -6.30 25.47 5.52
CA ILE A 98 -7.22 24.67 6.33
C ILE A 98 -6.97 23.20 6.01
N LEU A 99 -6.66 22.40 7.02
CA LEU A 99 -6.42 20.97 6.90
C LEU A 99 -7.63 20.17 7.43
N VAL A 100 -8.20 19.29 6.61
CA VAL A 100 -9.23 18.35 7.04
C VAL A 100 -8.62 16.98 7.31
N MET A 101 -8.73 16.50 8.54
CA MET A 101 -8.35 15.15 8.88
C MET A 101 -9.43 14.16 8.43
N THR A 102 -9.07 13.21 7.55
CA THR A 102 -9.96 12.16 7.03
C THR A 102 -9.78 10.81 7.71
N VAL A 103 -8.96 10.78 8.76
CA VAL A 103 -8.78 9.69 9.74
C VAL A 103 -8.59 10.30 11.12
N ASN A 104 -8.69 9.51 12.19
CA ASN A 104 -8.29 10.00 13.51
C ASN A 104 -6.75 10.12 13.55
N PRO A 105 -6.18 11.25 13.99
CA PRO A 105 -4.73 11.41 13.99
C PRO A 105 -4.06 10.46 14.99
N GLY A 106 -2.81 10.09 14.70
CA GLY A 106 -1.96 9.29 15.60
C GLY A 106 -1.28 8.11 14.91
N PHE A 107 -1.99 7.34 14.09
CA PHE A 107 -1.45 6.16 13.42
C PHE A 107 -1.68 6.17 11.90
N SER A 108 -0.73 5.62 11.16
CA SER A 108 -0.85 5.42 9.71
C SER A 108 -1.74 4.20 9.39
N GLY A 109 -2.15 4.05 8.13
CA GLY A 109 -2.90 2.88 7.64
C GLY A 109 -4.40 2.85 8.00
N GLN A 110 -4.92 3.90 8.61
CA GLN A 110 -6.35 4.01 8.91
C GLN A 110 -7.19 4.21 7.65
N LYS A 111 -8.44 3.72 7.70
CA LYS A 111 -9.39 3.86 6.59
C LYS A 111 -9.95 5.27 6.53
N PHE A 112 -10.05 5.79 5.31
CA PHE A 112 -10.72 7.05 5.01
C PHE A 112 -12.14 7.09 5.58
N ILE A 113 -12.48 8.18 6.26
CA ILE A 113 -13.81 8.40 6.83
C ILE A 113 -14.67 9.17 5.80
N GLU A 114 -15.55 8.46 5.10
CA GLU A 114 -16.30 9.00 3.93
C GLU A 114 -17.10 10.28 4.22
N ASN A 115 -17.66 10.44 5.42
CA ASN A 115 -18.44 11.64 5.76
C ASN A 115 -17.60 12.93 5.80
N GLN A 116 -16.28 12.83 5.78
CA GLN A 116 -15.39 13.99 5.72
C GLN A 116 -15.41 14.66 4.34
N LEU A 117 -15.89 13.98 3.29
CA LEU A 117 -16.12 14.61 1.98
C LEU A 117 -17.12 15.77 2.08
N GLU A 118 -18.16 15.64 2.90
CA GLU A 118 -19.13 16.71 3.12
C GLU A 118 -18.48 17.89 3.87
N LYS A 119 -17.61 17.59 4.85
CA LYS A 119 -16.85 18.62 5.57
C LYS A 119 -15.92 19.40 4.61
N ILE A 120 -15.21 18.70 3.72
CA ILE A 120 -14.35 19.31 2.69
C ILE A 120 -15.20 20.26 1.83
N LYS A 121 -16.37 19.81 1.37
CA LYS A 121 -17.27 20.62 0.56
C LYS A 121 -17.72 21.90 1.28
N ILE A 122 -18.18 21.78 2.52
CA ILE A 122 -18.62 22.92 3.35
C ILE A 122 -17.47 23.93 3.50
N ILE A 123 -16.25 23.46 3.78
CA ILE A 123 -15.08 24.33 3.95
C ILE A 123 -14.69 25.00 2.63
N SER A 124 -14.72 24.28 1.51
CA SER A 124 -14.47 24.84 0.18
C SER A 124 -15.47 25.96 -0.15
N GLU A 125 -16.75 25.79 0.20
CA GLU A 125 -17.77 26.83 0.05
C GLU A 125 -17.50 28.05 0.95
N LYS A 126 -17.08 27.83 2.21
CA LYS A 126 -16.68 28.91 3.12
C LYS A 126 -15.48 29.70 2.58
N ILE A 127 -14.43 29.02 2.11
CA ILE A 127 -13.25 29.66 1.49
C ILE A 127 -13.67 30.50 0.27
N LYS A 128 -14.52 29.96 -0.61
CA LYS A 128 -15.03 30.71 -1.77
C LYS A 128 -15.82 31.95 -1.33
N SER A 129 -16.65 31.83 -0.30
CA SER A 129 -17.47 32.93 0.20
C SER A 129 -16.68 34.03 0.91
N SER A 130 -15.53 33.69 1.52
CA SER A 130 -14.67 34.69 2.18
C SER A 130 -13.87 35.55 1.20
N GLY A 131 -13.73 35.10 -0.06
CA GLY A 131 -12.90 35.77 -1.08
C GLY A 131 -11.40 35.76 -0.76
N LYS A 132 -10.97 34.94 0.20
CA LYS A 132 -9.56 34.80 0.61
C LYS A 132 -8.88 33.68 -0.19
N ASN A 133 -7.56 33.80 -0.34
CA ASN A 133 -6.74 32.78 -0.97
C ASN A 133 -6.24 31.78 0.10
N ILE A 134 -7.11 30.84 0.49
CA ILE A 134 -6.83 29.84 1.52
C ILE A 134 -6.74 28.47 0.85
N LEU A 135 -5.68 27.73 1.13
CA LEU A 135 -5.50 26.37 0.61
C LEU A 135 -6.28 25.36 1.45
N LEU A 136 -7.07 24.50 0.81
CA LEU A 136 -7.76 23.39 1.45
C LEU A 136 -6.96 22.09 1.31
N SER A 137 -6.35 21.66 2.41
CA SER A 137 -5.56 20.44 2.50
C SER A 137 -6.37 19.28 3.12
N VAL A 138 -6.05 18.04 2.74
CA VAL A 138 -6.68 16.83 3.28
C VAL A 138 -5.62 15.80 3.66
N ASP A 139 -5.68 15.28 4.89
CA ASP A 139 -4.76 14.26 5.40
C ASP A 139 -5.49 13.05 6.00
N GLY A 140 -5.15 11.87 5.49
CA GLY A 140 -5.62 10.58 6.00
C GLY A 140 -6.23 9.68 4.93
N GLY A 141 -5.62 8.52 4.67
CA GLY A 141 -6.21 7.51 3.78
C GLY A 141 -6.34 7.95 2.31
N ILE A 142 -5.45 8.83 1.84
CA ILE A 142 -5.42 9.30 0.44
C ILE A 142 -4.84 8.22 -0.48
N ASN A 143 -5.59 7.88 -1.51
CA ASN A 143 -5.23 6.99 -2.63
C ASN A 143 -5.87 7.49 -3.94
N ASP A 144 -5.71 6.74 -5.04
CA ASP A 144 -6.22 7.12 -6.36
C ASP A 144 -7.74 7.34 -6.41
N VAL A 145 -8.51 6.71 -5.52
CA VAL A 145 -9.95 6.85 -5.42
C VAL A 145 -10.32 7.99 -4.46
N THR A 146 -9.83 7.93 -3.23
CA THR A 146 -10.18 8.91 -2.18
C THR A 146 -9.64 10.30 -2.52
N GLY A 147 -8.44 10.40 -3.10
CA GLY A 147 -7.86 11.67 -3.56
C GLY A 147 -8.71 12.35 -4.64
N LYS A 148 -9.21 11.58 -5.63
CA LYS A 148 -10.14 12.11 -6.65
C LYS A 148 -11.44 12.61 -6.03
N ASN A 149 -11.96 11.92 -5.02
CA ASN A 149 -13.17 12.35 -4.31
C ASN A 149 -12.93 13.63 -3.51
N CYS A 150 -11.77 13.76 -2.85
CA CYS A 150 -11.39 14.97 -2.12
C CYS A 150 -11.22 16.18 -3.04
N ILE A 151 -10.56 16.01 -4.20
CA ILE A 151 -10.45 17.07 -5.21
C ILE A 151 -11.82 17.49 -5.72
N LYS A 152 -12.71 16.54 -6.02
CA LYS A 152 -14.10 16.85 -6.41
C LYS A 152 -14.87 17.60 -5.32
N ALA A 153 -14.59 17.33 -4.06
CA ALA A 153 -15.17 18.03 -2.92
C ALA A 153 -14.57 19.44 -2.72
N GLY A 154 -13.44 19.76 -3.37
CA GLY A 154 -12.84 21.10 -3.37
C GLY A 154 -11.47 21.20 -2.70
N ALA A 155 -10.78 20.08 -2.44
CA ALA A 155 -9.42 20.10 -1.90
C ALA A 155 -8.38 20.56 -2.95
N ASP A 156 -7.43 21.37 -2.50
CA ASP A 156 -6.27 21.86 -3.27
C ASP A 156 -5.01 21.03 -3.03
N ILE A 157 -4.83 20.54 -1.79
CA ILE A 157 -3.67 19.78 -1.35
C ILE A 157 -4.11 18.41 -0.82
N LEU A 158 -3.40 17.37 -1.23
CA LEU A 158 -3.58 16.01 -0.72
C LEU A 158 -2.30 15.56 -0.02
N VAL A 159 -2.39 15.33 1.28
CA VAL A 159 -1.28 14.79 2.07
C VAL A 159 -1.27 13.27 1.89
N SER A 160 -0.17 12.76 1.33
CA SER A 160 0.01 11.32 1.14
C SER A 160 1.36 10.87 1.64
N ALA A 161 1.34 9.90 2.56
CA ALA A 161 2.51 9.12 2.93
C ALA A 161 2.58 7.87 2.04
N VAL A 162 1.61 6.95 2.18
CA VAL A 162 1.68 5.57 1.65
C VAL A 162 1.77 5.48 0.13
N VAL A 163 1.07 6.33 -0.62
CA VAL A 163 1.11 6.28 -2.10
C VAL A 163 2.49 6.69 -2.63
N LEU A 164 3.18 7.57 -1.90
CA LEU A 164 4.51 8.06 -2.25
C LEU A 164 5.63 7.26 -1.57
N SER A 165 5.36 6.64 -0.42
CA SER A 165 6.32 5.89 0.39
C SER A 165 6.23 4.39 0.11
N ALA A 166 6.61 3.98 -1.10
CA ALA A 166 6.77 2.60 -1.57
C ALA A 166 5.53 1.69 -1.40
N GLN A 167 5.17 0.96 -2.46
CA GLN A 167 4.11 -0.06 -2.46
C GLN A 167 4.48 -1.32 -1.64
N ALA A 168 5.14 -1.16 -0.50
CA ALA A 168 5.80 -2.21 0.23
C ALA A 168 5.38 -2.24 1.68
N THR A 169 5.32 -3.45 2.22
CA THR A 169 5.01 -3.67 3.64
C THR A 169 6.18 -3.28 4.53
N ASP A 170 5.90 -2.87 5.78
CA ASP A 170 6.95 -2.62 6.79
C ASP A 170 7.90 -3.82 6.95
N ILE A 171 7.38 -5.05 6.80
CA ILE A 171 8.19 -6.27 6.83
C ILE A 171 9.21 -6.29 5.68
N SER A 172 8.80 -5.95 4.46
CA SER A 172 9.70 -5.89 3.30
C SER A 172 10.68 -4.72 3.39
N VAL A 173 10.24 -3.57 3.90
CA VAL A 173 11.11 -2.42 4.15
C VAL A 173 12.18 -2.79 5.16
N ASN A 174 11.79 -3.35 6.32
CA ASN A 174 12.71 -3.75 7.38
C ASN A 174 13.74 -4.80 6.94
N LYS A 175 13.38 -5.68 6.01
CA LYS A 175 14.34 -6.63 5.43
C LYS A 175 15.41 -5.92 4.61
N ALA A 176 15.04 -4.94 3.79
CA ALA A 176 16.01 -4.19 2.99
C ALA A 176 16.85 -3.24 3.85
N THR A 177 16.20 -2.49 4.75
CA THR A 177 16.87 -1.51 5.61
C THR A 177 17.83 -2.14 6.60
N LYS A 178 17.58 -3.38 7.05
CA LYS A 178 18.54 -4.12 7.89
C LYS A 178 19.93 -4.22 7.24
N PHE A 179 19.99 -4.48 5.93
CA PHE A 179 21.26 -4.58 5.22
C PHE A 179 21.77 -3.20 4.81
N LEU A 180 20.89 -2.33 4.31
CA LEU A 180 21.26 -0.97 3.91
C LEU A 180 21.85 -0.18 5.07
N PHE A 181 21.15 -0.09 6.20
CA PHE A 181 21.61 0.61 7.40
C PHE A 181 22.65 -0.19 8.21
N GLY A 182 22.97 -1.43 7.82
CA GLY A 182 24.13 -2.11 8.37
C GLY A 182 25.43 -1.43 7.93
N GLU A 183 25.46 -0.90 6.71
CA GLU A 183 26.66 -0.32 6.09
C GLU A 183 26.52 1.20 5.85
N TYR A 184 25.34 1.64 5.39
CA TYR A 184 25.00 3.00 4.97
C TYR A 184 23.97 3.64 5.91
N ASN A 185 24.38 3.88 7.16
CA ASN A 185 23.50 4.30 8.26
C ASN A 185 23.42 5.81 8.50
N THR A 186 24.01 6.63 7.65
CA THR A 186 23.91 8.10 7.72
C THR A 186 23.51 8.67 6.37
N PRO A 187 22.88 9.86 6.32
CA PRO A 187 22.52 10.52 5.07
C PRO A 187 23.70 10.67 4.09
N GLU A 188 24.89 11.00 4.61
CA GLU A 188 26.11 11.19 3.81
C GLU A 188 26.54 9.88 3.15
N LYS A 189 26.53 8.76 3.89
CA LYS A 189 26.83 7.44 3.33
C LYS A 189 25.80 6.98 2.30
N ILE A 190 24.51 7.25 2.54
CA ILE A 190 23.45 6.92 1.58
C ILE A 190 23.61 7.77 0.31
N LEU A 191 24.05 9.02 0.44
CA LEU A 191 24.35 9.87 -0.70
C LEU A 191 25.56 9.35 -1.50
N GLU A 192 26.64 8.92 -0.82
CA GLU A 192 27.81 8.30 -1.44
C GLU A 192 27.48 6.99 -2.17
N LEU A 193 26.53 6.20 -1.64
CA LEU A 193 26.07 4.97 -2.27
C LEU A 193 25.47 5.22 -3.67
N GLY A 194 24.90 6.41 -3.90
CA GLY A 194 24.26 6.78 -5.14
C GLY A 194 22.98 5.98 -5.46
N GLU A 195 22.27 6.41 -6.50
CA GLU A 195 20.97 5.82 -6.86
C GLU A 195 21.07 4.33 -7.25
N GLU A 196 22.05 3.97 -8.07
CA GLU A 196 22.27 2.59 -8.53
C GLU A 196 22.67 1.66 -7.38
N GLY A 197 23.48 2.15 -6.44
CA GLY A 197 23.82 1.43 -5.23
C GLY A 197 22.58 1.18 -4.36
N LEU A 198 21.78 2.22 -4.14
CA LEU A 198 20.56 2.15 -3.33
C LEU A 198 19.53 1.17 -3.93
N LYS A 199 19.34 1.19 -5.26
CA LYS A 199 18.46 0.25 -5.98
C LYS A 199 18.77 -1.21 -5.68
N ASN A 200 20.05 -1.57 -5.51
CA ASN A 200 20.43 -2.95 -5.19
C ASN A 200 19.93 -3.42 -3.82
N TYR A 201 19.83 -2.52 -2.83
CA TYR A 201 19.31 -2.84 -1.49
C TYR A 201 17.79 -2.87 -1.48
N ILE A 202 17.12 -2.01 -2.25
CA ILE A 202 15.66 -1.90 -2.28
C ILE A 202 15.00 -2.74 -3.39
N ARG A 203 15.76 -3.45 -4.23
CA ARG A 203 15.18 -4.31 -5.30
C ARG A 203 14.20 -5.36 -4.79
N SER A 204 14.30 -5.81 -3.55
CA SER A 204 13.32 -6.77 -2.98
C SER A 204 11.99 -6.12 -2.60
N ILE A 205 11.94 -4.79 -2.59
CA ILE A 205 10.77 -3.95 -2.34
C ILE A 205 10.08 -3.66 -3.68
N ASP A 206 10.85 -3.40 -4.75
CA ASP A 206 10.30 -3.22 -6.09
C ASP A 206 11.33 -3.60 -7.19
N LYS A 207 11.37 -4.89 -7.59
CA LYS A 207 12.27 -5.37 -8.64
C LYS A 207 11.72 -5.16 -10.05
N TYR A 208 10.40 -4.98 -10.16
CA TYR A 208 9.70 -5.10 -11.44
C TYR A 208 8.75 -3.92 -11.71
N ASP A 209 8.94 -2.77 -11.07
CA ASP A 209 8.09 -1.59 -11.27
C ASP A 209 6.61 -1.94 -11.03
N SER A 210 6.37 -2.72 -9.97
CA SER A 210 5.07 -3.31 -9.63
C SER A 210 4.40 -4.16 -10.72
N LYS A 211 5.16 -4.62 -11.72
CA LYS A 211 4.68 -5.52 -12.79
C LYS A 211 5.02 -6.97 -12.46
N VAL A 212 4.04 -7.86 -12.58
CA VAL A 212 4.29 -9.30 -12.46
C VAL A 212 5.07 -9.79 -13.69
N PRO A 213 6.23 -10.46 -13.55
CA PRO A 213 6.96 -10.99 -14.70
C PRO A 213 6.12 -12.01 -15.47
N ASN A 214 6.16 -11.94 -16.78
CA ASN A 214 5.38 -12.83 -17.65
C ASN A 214 6.16 -14.08 -18.11
N ASN A 215 7.32 -14.40 -17.53
CA ASN A 215 8.13 -15.56 -17.91
C ASN A 215 8.55 -16.37 -16.67
N PHE A 216 8.83 -17.64 -16.90
CA PHE A 216 9.08 -18.60 -15.81
C PHE A 216 10.34 -18.25 -15.02
N ASP A 217 11.44 -17.95 -15.69
CA ASP A 217 12.75 -17.74 -15.07
C ASP A 217 12.80 -16.50 -14.17
N GLU A 218 12.07 -15.43 -14.53
CA GLU A 218 11.92 -14.26 -13.67
C GLU A 218 10.94 -14.47 -12.52
N LEU A 219 9.87 -15.25 -12.73
CA LEU A 219 8.90 -15.56 -11.69
C LEU A 219 9.53 -16.38 -10.55
N ILE A 220 10.35 -17.39 -10.86
CA ILE A 220 10.99 -18.21 -9.82
C ILE A 220 12.06 -17.47 -9.02
N LYS A 221 12.50 -16.29 -9.48
CA LYS A 221 13.40 -15.40 -8.72
C LYS A 221 12.64 -14.63 -7.62
N LEU A 222 11.30 -14.61 -7.66
CA LEU A 222 10.49 -13.96 -6.62
C LEU A 222 10.50 -14.82 -5.33
N PRO A 223 10.75 -14.21 -4.16
CA PRO A 223 10.70 -14.92 -2.89
C PRO A 223 9.36 -15.65 -2.68
N GLY A 224 9.42 -16.96 -2.38
CA GLY A 224 8.22 -17.79 -2.15
C GLY A 224 7.53 -18.31 -3.42
N VAL A 225 7.97 -17.92 -4.61
CA VAL A 225 7.43 -18.43 -5.88
C VAL A 225 8.20 -19.67 -6.32
N GLY A 226 7.64 -20.84 -6.02
CA GLY A 226 8.11 -22.11 -6.57
C GLY A 226 7.56 -22.39 -7.99
N ARG A 227 8.07 -23.46 -8.63
CA ARG A 227 7.65 -23.91 -9.97
C ARG A 227 6.13 -24.02 -10.16
N LYS A 228 5.44 -24.58 -9.16
CA LYS A 228 3.97 -24.68 -9.16
C LYS A 228 3.34 -23.29 -9.26
N THR A 229 3.72 -22.38 -8.37
CA THR A 229 3.18 -21.02 -8.32
C THR A 229 3.47 -20.26 -9.61
N ALA A 230 4.69 -20.36 -10.15
CA ALA A 230 5.06 -19.75 -11.42
C ALA A 230 4.16 -20.25 -12.56
N ASN A 231 3.93 -21.57 -12.68
CA ASN A 231 3.05 -22.13 -13.70
C ASN A 231 1.57 -21.73 -13.53
N VAL A 232 1.07 -21.56 -12.30
CA VAL A 232 -0.29 -21.01 -12.07
C VAL A 232 -0.37 -19.57 -12.57
N VAL A 233 0.60 -18.73 -12.23
CA VAL A 233 0.61 -17.32 -12.66
C VAL A 233 0.69 -17.22 -14.19
N LEU A 234 1.61 -17.94 -14.82
CA LEU A 234 1.73 -17.95 -16.29
C LEU A 234 0.44 -18.40 -16.99
N ASN A 235 -0.24 -19.41 -16.44
CA ASN A 235 -1.44 -19.96 -17.04
C ASN A 235 -2.68 -19.10 -16.80
N CYS A 236 -2.95 -18.74 -15.54
CA CYS A 236 -4.18 -18.05 -15.15
C CYS A 236 -4.13 -16.55 -15.43
N LEU A 237 -2.98 -15.90 -15.22
CA LEU A 237 -2.84 -14.46 -15.40
C LEU A 237 -2.44 -14.09 -16.83
N PHE A 238 -1.49 -14.84 -17.43
CA PHE A 238 -0.93 -14.52 -18.74
C PHE A 238 -1.43 -15.41 -19.87
N GLY A 239 -2.34 -16.36 -19.60
CA GLY A 239 -2.92 -17.24 -20.62
C GLY A 239 -1.90 -18.17 -21.30
N LYS A 240 -0.71 -18.38 -20.72
CA LYS A 240 0.30 -19.25 -21.32
C LYS A 240 -0.08 -20.72 -21.15
N SER A 241 0.19 -21.52 -22.18
CA SER A 241 -0.05 -22.97 -22.20
C SER A 241 0.94 -23.73 -21.30
N THR A 242 0.88 -23.49 -20.00
CA THR A 242 1.62 -24.19 -18.94
C THR A 242 0.65 -24.95 -18.03
N ILE A 243 1.14 -25.89 -17.23
CA ILE A 243 0.29 -26.62 -16.29
C ILE A 243 0.94 -26.71 -14.91
N ALA A 244 0.19 -26.36 -13.87
CA ALA A 244 0.69 -26.46 -12.50
C ALA A 244 0.39 -27.85 -11.91
N VAL A 245 1.43 -28.55 -11.46
CA VAL A 245 1.29 -29.88 -10.86
C VAL A 245 1.29 -29.77 -9.33
N ASP A 246 0.13 -29.98 -8.74
CA ASP A 246 -0.04 -30.13 -7.29
C ASP A 246 -0.33 -31.59 -6.89
N THR A 247 -0.64 -31.84 -5.61
CA THR A 247 -0.92 -33.19 -5.12
C THR A 247 -2.17 -33.83 -5.73
N HIS A 248 -3.14 -33.04 -6.20
CA HIS A 248 -4.30 -33.54 -6.93
C HIS A 248 -3.92 -33.85 -8.37
N VAL A 249 -3.35 -32.88 -9.10
CA VAL A 249 -2.93 -33.04 -10.50
C VAL A 249 -1.96 -34.21 -10.63
N PHE A 250 -0.96 -34.29 -9.76
CA PHE A 250 0.01 -35.38 -9.75
C PHE A 250 -0.65 -36.75 -9.55
N ARG A 251 -1.57 -36.89 -8.59
CA ARG A 251 -2.24 -38.16 -8.34
C ARG A 251 -3.21 -38.53 -9.46
N VAL A 252 -4.02 -37.58 -9.90
CA VAL A 252 -5.12 -37.81 -10.85
C VAL A 252 -4.56 -38.10 -12.23
N SER A 253 -3.57 -37.33 -12.71
CA SER A 253 -2.92 -37.60 -13.99
C SER A 253 -2.37 -39.02 -14.07
N LYS A 254 -1.67 -39.47 -13.01
CA LYS A 254 -1.14 -40.82 -12.95
C LYS A 254 -2.23 -41.90 -12.92
N ARG A 255 -3.30 -41.71 -12.16
CA ARG A 255 -4.42 -42.67 -12.13
C ARG A 255 -5.16 -42.76 -13.46
N LEU A 256 -5.23 -41.66 -14.20
CA LEU A 256 -5.86 -41.60 -15.52
C LEU A 256 -4.96 -42.18 -16.63
N GLY A 257 -3.69 -42.45 -16.38
CA GLY A 257 -2.73 -42.84 -17.43
C GLY A 257 -2.17 -41.67 -18.24
N LEU A 258 -2.43 -40.43 -17.81
CA LEU A 258 -1.94 -39.20 -18.47
C LEU A 258 -0.47 -38.90 -18.15
N ALA A 259 0.09 -39.54 -17.12
CA ALA A 259 1.47 -39.34 -16.71
C ALA A 259 1.97 -40.59 -15.98
N SER A 260 3.25 -40.91 -16.10
CA SER A 260 3.86 -42.08 -15.45
C SER A 260 4.98 -41.70 -14.47
N SER A 261 5.58 -40.52 -14.65
CA SER A 261 6.72 -40.06 -13.89
C SER A 261 6.50 -39.91 -12.38
N ASN A 262 7.59 -39.98 -11.61
CA ASN A 262 7.57 -39.92 -10.14
C ASN A 262 7.90 -38.55 -9.55
N THR A 263 8.08 -37.52 -10.39
CA THR A 263 8.40 -36.16 -9.91
C THR A 263 7.43 -35.15 -10.54
N PRO A 264 6.96 -34.12 -9.79
CA PRO A 264 6.04 -33.12 -10.34
C PRO A 264 6.55 -32.43 -11.60
N LYS A 265 7.87 -32.15 -11.68
CA LYS A 265 8.51 -31.54 -12.85
C LYS A 265 8.39 -32.42 -14.10
N LYS A 266 8.61 -33.72 -13.99
CA LYS A 266 8.50 -34.63 -15.14
C LYS A 266 7.03 -34.83 -15.55
N VAL A 267 6.13 -34.96 -14.57
CA VAL A 267 4.68 -35.03 -14.82
C VAL A 267 4.18 -33.77 -15.53
N GLU A 268 4.68 -32.60 -15.17
CA GLU A 268 4.38 -31.35 -15.87
C GLU A 268 4.74 -31.42 -17.36
N PHE A 269 5.95 -31.89 -17.69
CA PHE A 269 6.38 -32.02 -19.09
C PHE A 269 5.54 -33.04 -19.86
N GLU A 270 5.26 -34.20 -19.27
CA GLU A 270 4.37 -35.22 -19.85
C GLU A 270 2.99 -34.63 -20.15
N LEU A 271 2.41 -33.88 -19.20
CA LEU A 271 1.08 -33.28 -19.38
C LEU A 271 1.07 -32.18 -20.44
N VAL A 272 2.12 -31.37 -20.56
CA VAL A 272 2.24 -30.37 -21.63
C VAL A 272 2.38 -31.03 -23.00
N GLU A 273 3.05 -32.18 -23.07
CA GLU A 273 3.24 -32.92 -24.31
C GLU A 273 1.95 -33.60 -24.81
N ILE A 274 1.16 -34.19 -23.91
CA ILE A 274 -0.03 -34.95 -24.32
C ILE A 274 -1.31 -34.13 -24.42
N ILE A 275 -1.43 -33.03 -23.67
CA ILE A 275 -2.65 -32.22 -23.62
C ILE A 275 -2.57 -31.16 -24.72
N ASP A 276 -3.54 -31.19 -25.63
CA ASP A 276 -3.68 -30.15 -26.66
C ASP A 276 -3.64 -28.74 -26.04
N THR A 277 -2.85 -27.86 -26.64
CA THR A 277 -2.63 -26.47 -26.20
C THR A 277 -3.92 -25.71 -25.88
N LYS A 278 -5.03 -25.98 -26.60
CA LYS A 278 -6.34 -25.33 -26.35
C LYS A 278 -6.95 -25.70 -25.00
N TRP A 279 -6.54 -26.81 -24.40
CA TRP A 279 -7.04 -27.30 -23.12
C TRP A 279 -6.12 -26.99 -21.94
N LEU A 280 -4.83 -26.71 -22.19
CA LEU A 280 -3.82 -26.51 -21.14
C LEU A 280 -4.18 -25.37 -20.16
N GLN A 281 -4.92 -24.35 -20.60
CA GLN A 281 -5.39 -23.26 -19.74
C GLN A 281 -6.37 -23.72 -18.63
N HIS A 282 -7.10 -24.80 -18.87
CA HIS A 282 -8.14 -25.26 -17.95
C HIS A 282 -7.88 -26.66 -17.40
N ALA A 283 -7.01 -27.45 -18.04
CA ALA A 283 -6.73 -28.83 -17.67
C ALA A 283 -6.37 -29.01 -16.19
N HIS A 284 -5.50 -28.16 -15.64
CA HIS A 284 -5.14 -28.29 -14.22
C HIS A 284 -6.32 -28.04 -13.29
N HIS A 285 -7.22 -27.10 -13.60
CA HIS A 285 -8.44 -26.86 -12.83
C HIS A 285 -9.34 -28.09 -12.84
N TRP A 286 -9.56 -28.70 -14.00
CA TRP A 286 -10.38 -29.91 -14.12
C TRP A 286 -9.79 -31.09 -13.35
N LEU A 287 -8.48 -31.30 -13.44
CA LEU A 287 -7.78 -32.34 -12.70
C LEU A 287 -7.85 -32.10 -11.18
N ILE A 288 -7.73 -30.85 -10.73
CA ILE A 288 -7.90 -30.47 -9.32
C ILE A 288 -9.31 -30.76 -8.83
N LEU A 289 -10.33 -30.31 -9.57
CA LEU A 289 -11.75 -30.51 -9.21
C LEU A 289 -12.09 -31.99 -9.17
N LEU A 290 -11.68 -32.75 -10.20
CA LEU A 290 -11.85 -34.21 -10.24
C LEU A 290 -11.16 -34.87 -9.04
N GLY A 291 -9.92 -34.49 -8.75
CA GLY A 291 -9.16 -35.02 -7.62
C GLY A 291 -9.71 -34.63 -6.25
N ARG A 292 -10.40 -33.49 -6.14
CA ARG A 292 -11.00 -33.00 -4.90
C ARG A 292 -12.31 -33.70 -4.60
N TYR A 293 -13.19 -33.81 -5.59
CA TYR A 293 -14.57 -34.26 -5.36
C TYR A 293 -14.77 -35.76 -5.61
N ILE A 294 -14.06 -36.34 -6.58
CA ILE A 294 -14.30 -37.72 -7.04
C ILE A 294 -13.08 -38.61 -6.79
N CYS A 295 -11.93 -38.30 -7.39
CA CYS A 295 -10.70 -39.10 -7.33
C CYS A 295 -9.87 -38.77 -6.08
N LYS A 296 -10.48 -38.99 -4.91
CA LYS A 296 -9.89 -38.74 -3.58
C LYS A 296 -8.68 -39.64 -3.33
N ALA A 297 -7.76 -39.17 -2.48
CA ALA A 297 -6.47 -39.84 -2.26
C ALA A 297 -6.62 -41.28 -1.72
N ARG A 298 -7.47 -41.48 -0.71
CA ARG A 298 -7.69 -42.78 -0.07
C ARG A 298 -8.74 -43.61 -0.82
N VAL A 299 -10.01 -43.19 -0.74
CA VAL A 299 -11.15 -43.92 -1.34
C VAL A 299 -11.76 -43.06 -2.46
N PRO A 300 -11.42 -43.30 -3.73
CA PRO A 300 -12.03 -42.58 -4.85
C PRO A 300 -13.45 -43.07 -5.12
N ASN A 301 -14.35 -42.16 -5.53
CA ASN A 301 -15.70 -42.50 -5.98
C ASN A 301 -15.69 -42.87 -7.47
N CYS A 302 -14.98 -43.94 -7.82
CA CYS A 302 -14.82 -44.39 -9.20
C CYS A 302 -16.13 -44.67 -9.94
N PRO A 303 -17.17 -45.29 -9.34
CA PRO A 303 -18.43 -45.54 -10.04
C PRO A 303 -19.13 -44.28 -10.57
N ALA A 304 -19.03 -43.17 -9.83
CA ALA A 304 -19.58 -41.86 -10.20
C ALA A 304 -18.61 -40.98 -11.01
N CYS A 305 -17.44 -41.50 -11.39
CA CYS A 305 -16.44 -40.72 -12.12
C CYS A 305 -16.84 -40.56 -13.60
N PRO A 306 -16.93 -39.32 -14.13
CA PRO A 306 -17.39 -39.08 -15.50
C PRO A 306 -16.41 -39.58 -16.58
N VAL A 307 -15.16 -39.85 -16.19
CA VAL A 307 -14.09 -40.30 -17.10
C VAL A 307 -13.62 -41.73 -16.77
N LYS A 308 -14.42 -42.51 -16.05
CA LYS A 308 -14.03 -43.87 -15.60
C LYS A 308 -13.69 -44.82 -16.75
N GLU A 309 -14.36 -44.68 -17.89
CA GLU A 309 -14.17 -45.53 -19.06
C GLU A 309 -12.78 -45.36 -19.69
N TYR A 310 -12.14 -44.21 -19.46
CA TYR A 310 -10.81 -43.86 -19.96
C TYR A 310 -9.73 -43.98 -18.88
N CYS A 311 -10.07 -44.45 -17.68
CA CYS A 311 -9.19 -44.40 -16.51
C CYS A 311 -8.47 -45.75 -16.29
N GLU A 312 -7.14 -45.77 -16.44
CA GLU A 312 -6.32 -46.96 -16.19
C GLU A 312 -6.49 -47.53 -14.76
N TYR A 313 -6.53 -46.65 -13.75
CA TYR A 313 -6.75 -47.08 -12.37
C TYR A 313 -8.10 -47.80 -12.19
N TYR A 314 -9.15 -47.33 -12.87
CA TYR A 314 -10.46 -47.97 -12.80
C TYR A 314 -10.44 -49.34 -13.46
N ALA A 315 -9.89 -49.44 -14.67
CA ALA A 315 -9.76 -50.70 -15.40
C ALA A 315 -9.01 -51.78 -14.59
N ASN A 316 -7.98 -51.38 -13.84
CA ASN A 316 -7.16 -52.32 -13.06
C ASN A 316 -7.77 -52.72 -11.70
N ASN A 317 -8.66 -51.92 -11.12
CA ASN A 317 -9.15 -52.12 -9.74
C ASN A 317 -10.66 -52.42 -9.63
N TYR A 318 -11.41 -52.22 -10.71
CA TYR A 318 -12.85 -52.50 -10.78
C TYR A 318 -13.13 -53.38 -12.00
N PRO A 319 -12.72 -54.66 -11.97
CA PRO A 319 -13.04 -55.60 -13.04
C PRO A 319 -14.57 -55.72 -13.17
N LYS A 320 -15.03 -55.89 -14.42
CA LYS A 320 -16.44 -56.04 -14.78
C LYS A 320 -17.09 -57.22 -14.07
#